data_AF-A0A8H3USG9-F1
#
_entry.id   AF-A0A8H3USG9-F1
#
_cell.length_a   1.000
_cell.length_b   1.000
_cell.length_c   1.000
_cell.angle_alpha   90.00
_cell.angle_beta   90.00
_cell.angle_gamma   90.00
#
_symmetry.space_group_name_H-M   'P 1'
#
loop_
_entity.id
_entity.type
_entity.pdbx_description
1 polymer ?
#
loop_
_entity_poly.entity_id
_entity_poly.type
_entity_poly.pdbx_seq_one_letter_code
_entity_poly.pdbx_strand_id
1 'polypeptide(L)'
;MAAVIDHVLAYPGMAAKLNEVSKLIKRNNPVGTNVLLGDLAKGHTTVAGTTIFDCLADKIDCYDTTVKTYVAPPLFSSACAADKCCIWDWIQKDLVADFLDPTDQTCTALARAAIRLGFHDAGPWKQGNKFGGADGSIILNPEEMTRAENNGLQSIVAYTKKTMSKYPTAGVADLVQFMAKIATVTCPLGVRMRTFIGRPDSTLANPEGLMPDIHQDTQSLVDMFNAKTIGPDGLVALIGAHTTAVQQFAIPNNPGSLDPTPGVWDVTFYNHTVDLSTFHIGNRRFPRLPPRPKYMGQLLR
;
A
#
# COMPACT_ATOMS: atom_id res chain seq x y z
N MET A 1 -29.08 -0.04 19.54
CA MET A 1 -27.69 -0.05 19.03
C MET A 1 -27.21 1.40 19.04
N ALA A 2 -26.26 1.73 19.90
CA ALA A 2 -25.65 3.06 19.87
C ALA A 2 -24.76 3.13 18.62
N ALA A 3 -24.96 4.14 17.78
CA ALA A 3 -24.02 4.45 16.71
C ALA A 3 -22.68 4.79 17.36
N VAL A 4 -21.65 3.97 17.09
CA VAL A 4 -20.27 4.34 17.39
C VAL A 4 -19.99 5.55 16.51
N ILE A 5 -19.86 6.72 17.13
CA ILE A 5 -19.40 7.92 16.43
C ILE A 5 -17.93 7.66 16.14
N ASP A 6 -17.61 7.23 14.92
CA ASP A 6 -16.22 7.18 14.45
C ASP A 6 -15.69 8.62 14.49
N HIS A 7 -14.82 8.90 15.47
CA HIS A 7 -14.16 10.18 15.58
C HIS A 7 -13.19 10.33 14.42
N VAL A 8 -13.50 11.24 13.49
CA VAL A 8 -12.59 11.62 12.42
C VAL A 8 -11.53 12.57 13.00
N LEU A 9 -10.27 12.19 12.87
CA LEU A 9 -9.14 12.96 13.40
C LEU A 9 -8.24 13.39 12.25
N ALA A 10 -8.48 14.59 11.73
CA ALA A 10 -7.56 15.21 10.77
C ALA A 10 -6.23 15.56 11.47
N TYR A 11 -5.10 15.22 10.85
CA TYR A 11 -3.79 15.61 11.36
C TYR A 11 -3.60 17.14 11.22
N PRO A 12 -3.30 17.87 12.31
CA PRO A 12 -3.10 19.32 12.26
C PRO A 12 -1.95 19.70 11.32
N GLY A 13 -2.14 20.74 10.50
CA GLY A 13 -1.05 21.30 9.68
C GLY A 13 -0.74 20.54 8.37
N MET A 14 -1.57 19.56 7.98
CA MET A 14 -1.42 18.85 6.71
C MET A 14 -1.44 19.81 5.50
N ALA A 15 -2.28 20.86 5.54
CA ALA A 15 -2.26 21.94 4.55
C ALA A 15 -0.89 22.63 4.40
N ALA A 16 -0.19 22.88 5.52
CA ALA A 16 1.15 23.47 5.49
C ALA A 16 2.16 22.50 4.88
N LYS A 17 2.13 21.22 5.29
CA LYS A 17 2.98 20.16 4.73
C LYS A 17 2.78 20.00 3.22
N LEU A 18 1.55 19.92 2.70
CA LEU A 18 1.33 19.84 1.25
C LEU A 18 1.77 21.09 0.51
N ASN A 19 1.64 22.28 1.10
CA ASN A 19 2.16 23.51 0.50
C ASN A 19 3.69 23.48 0.42
N GLU A 20 4.38 22.94 1.42
CA GLU A 20 5.83 22.72 1.39
C GLU A 20 6.21 21.70 0.30
N VAL A 21 5.52 20.56 0.23
CA VAL A 21 5.74 19.56 -0.83
C VAL A 21 5.52 20.17 -2.21
N SER A 22 4.46 20.96 -2.40
CA SER A 22 4.18 21.66 -3.67
C SER A 22 5.32 22.59 -4.09
N LYS A 23 5.95 23.30 -3.13
CA LYS A 23 7.14 24.10 -3.41
C LYS A 23 8.33 23.23 -3.82
N LEU A 24 8.52 22.08 -3.18
CA LEU A 24 9.59 21.13 -3.52
C LEU A 24 9.40 20.51 -4.92
N ILE A 25 8.17 20.13 -5.28
CA ILE A 25 7.82 19.67 -6.64
C ILE A 25 8.21 20.71 -7.69
N LYS A 26 7.87 21.99 -7.45
CA LYS A 26 8.20 23.10 -8.37
C LYS A 26 9.70 23.35 -8.49
N ARG A 27 10.46 23.19 -7.41
CA ARG A 27 11.92 23.43 -7.40
C ARG A 27 12.71 22.33 -8.08
N ASN A 28 12.32 21.08 -7.87
CA ASN A 28 13.13 19.94 -8.29
C ASN A 28 12.87 19.50 -9.73
N ASN A 29 11.85 20.08 -10.41
CA ASN A 29 11.24 19.56 -11.63
C ASN A 29 10.67 18.15 -11.35
N PRO A 30 9.42 17.80 -11.73
CA PRO A 30 8.79 16.56 -11.29
C PRO A 30 9.39 15.37 -12.05
N VAL A 31 10.59 14.95 -11.67
CA VAL A 31 11.16 13.69 -12.10
C VAL A 31 10.84 12.71 -10.97
N GLY A 32 9.65 12.12 -11.05
CA GLY A 32 9.48 10.77 -10.54
C GLY A 32 10.67 9.97 -11.04
N THR A 33 11.43 9.34 -10.14
CA THR A 33 12.69 8.79 -10.59
C THR A 33 12.36 7.55 -11.44
N ASN A 34 12.69 7.60 -12.73
CA ASN A 34 12.62 6.45 -13.64
C ASN A 34 13.72 5.42 -13.32
N VAL A 35 14.23 5.44 -12.10
CA VAL A 35 15.31 4.56 -11.67
C VAL A 35 14.72 3.18 -11.50
N LEU A 36 15.17 2.26 -12.34
CA LEU A 36 14.81 0.86 -12.23
C LEU A 36 15.49 0.26 -11.00
N LEU A 37 14.76 -0.59 -10.30
CA LEU A 37 15.22 -1.23 -9.07
C LEU A 37 15.58 -2.69 -9.30
N GLY A 38 16.40 -3.24 -8.40
CA GLY A 38 16.65 -4.68 -8.31
C GLY A 38 17.12 -5.33 -9.62
N ASP A 39 16.41 -6.38 -10.02
CA ASP A 39 16.60 -7.12 -11.28
C ASP A 39 16.26 -6.29 -12.52
N LEU A 40 15.29 -5.37 -12.47
CA LEU A 40 14.95 -4.49 -13.60
C LEU A 40 16.10 -3.58 -14.00
N ALA A 41 16.93 -3.17 -13.03
CA ALA A 41 18.15 -2.40 -13.29
C ALA A 41 19.24 -3.21 -14.01
N LYS A 42 19.22 -4.55 -13.86
CA LYS A 42 20.18 -5.48 -14.46
C LYS A 42 19.74 -5.98 -15.84
N GLY A 43 18.53 -5.63 -16.27
CA GLY A 43 17.93 -6.03 -17.54
C GLY A 43 16.51 -6.58 -17.34
N HIS A 44 15.52 -5.93 -17.95
CA HIS A 44 14.12 -6.35 -17.92
C HIS A 44 13.81 -7.38 -19.02
N THR A 45 14.57 -8.48 -19.09
CA THR A 45 14.53 -9.42 -20.23
C THR A 45 13.37 -10.42 -20.20
N THR A 46 12.69 -10.57 -19.06
CA THR A 46 11.50 -11.40 -18.94
C THR A 46 10.26 -10.63 -19.37
N VAL A 47 9.20 -11.32 -19.82
CA VAL A 47 7.91 -10.67 -20.17
C VAL A 47 7.36 -9.84 -19.01
N ALA A 48 7.44 -10.35 -17.77
CA ALA A 48 7.04 -9.61 -16.58
C ALA A 48 7.95 -8.40 -16.32
N GLY A 49 9.26 -8.56 -16.48
CA GLY A 49 10.22 -7.46 -16.38
C GLY A 49 9.93 -6.34 -17.37
N THR A 50 9.77 -6.67 -18.66
CA THR A 50 9.41 -5.71 -19.73
C THR A 50 8.09 -5.02 -19.42
N THR A 51 7.06 -5.77 -19.05
CA THR A 51 5.74 -5.20 -18.72
C THR A 51 5.85 -4.17 -17.60
N ILE A 52 6.65 -4.45 -16.58
CA ILE A 52 6.82 -3.54 -15.44
C ILE A 52 7.62 -2.31 -15.85
N PHE A 53 8.70 -2.51 -16.60
CA PHE A 53 9.47 -1.41 -17.16
C PHE A 53 8.59 -0.48 -18.00
N ASP A 54 7.81 -1.03 -18.92
CA ASP A 54 6.96 -0.24 -19.81
C ASP A 54 5.83 0.47 -19.05
N CYS A 55 5.30 -0.13 -17.98
CA CYS A 55 4.33 0.53 -17.09
C CYS A 55 4.99 1.70 -16.32
N LEU A 56 6.16 1.47 -15.72
CA LEU A 56 6.89 2.52 -14.98
C LEU A 56 7.37 3.66 -15.89
N ALA A 57 7.65 3.35 -17.16
CA ALA A 57 8.04 4.31 -18.19
C ALA A 57 6.85 4.99 -18.89
N ASP A 58 5.61 4.80 -18.42
CA ASP A 58 4.36 5.34 -19.00
C ASP A 58 4.15 4.98 -20.48
N LYS A 59 4.71 3.84 -20.92
CA LYS A 59 4.50 3.29 -22.27
C LYS A 59 3.24 2.44 -22.36
N ILE A 60 2.85 1.81 -21.24
CA ILE A 60 1.61 1.05 -21.10
C ILE A 60 0.93 1.41 -19.78
N ASP A 61 -0.35 1.06 -19.65
CA ASP A 61 -1.06 1.23 -18.38
C ASP A 61 -0.64 0.18 -17.33
N CYS A 62 -0.32 0.67 -16.13
CA CYS A 62 -0.07 -0.12 -14.94
C CYS A 62 -1.38 -0.69 -14.34
N TYR A 63 -2.52 -0.11 -14.70
CA TYR A 63 -3.83 -0.64 -14.39
C TYR A 63 -4.18 -1.81 -15.29
N ASP A 64 -5.00 -2.69 -14.74
CA ASP A 64 -5.60 -3.79 -15.47
C ASP A 64 -7.12 -3.74 -15.26
N THR A 65 -7.83 -3.18 -16.22
CA THR A 65 -9.30 -3.11 -16.21
C THR A 65 -9.94 -4.31 -16.89
N THR A 66 -9.16 -5.35 -17.24
CA THR A 66 -9.72 -6.53 -17.90
C THR A 66 -10.64 -7.29 -16.95
N VAL A 67 -11.76 -7.76 -17.50
CA VAL A 67 -12.69 -8.61 -16.77
C VAL A 67 -12.02 -9.96 -16.53
N LYS A 68 -12.00 -10.39 -15.27
CA LYS A 68 -11.47 -11.70 -14.89
C LYS A 68 -12.31 -12.82 -15.54
N THR A 69 -11.73 -13.53 -16.49
CA THR A 69 -12.33 -14.72 -17.12
C THR A 69 -11.74 -16.03 -16.62
N TYR A 70 -10.60 -15.97 -15.93
CA TYR A 70 -9.91 -17.15 -15.41
C TYR A 70 -10.70 -17.82 -14.28
N VAL A 71 -10.77 -19.15 -14.34
CA VAL A 71 -11.36 -20.01 -13.30
C VAL A 71 -10.33 -21.07 -12.94
N ALA A 72 -9.88 -21.06 -11.68
CA ALA A 72 -8.93 -22.05 -11.20
C ALA A 72 -9.53 -23.48 -11.16
N PRO A 73 -8.72 -24.50 -11.49
CA PRO A 73 -9.02 -25.88 -11.12
C PRO A 73 -9.22 -26.06 -9.60
N PRO A 74 -9.75 -27.21 -9.15
CA PRO A 74 -9.88 -27.50 -7.73
C PRO A 74 -8.54 -27.35 -6.99
N LEU A 75 -8.57 -26.68 -5.84
CA LEU A 75 -7.39 -26.51 -4.99
C LEU A 75 -6.80 -27.90 -4.65
N PHE A 76 -5.48 -28.00 -4.67
CA PHE A 76 -4.71 -29.25 -4.44
C PHE A 76 -4.85 -30.35 -5.52
N SER A 77 -5.55 -30.08 -6.64
CA SER A 77 -5.50 -30.97 -7.81
C SER A 77 -4.15 -30.87 -8.53
N SER A 78 -3.79 -31.91 -9.30
CA SER A 78 -2.61 -31.88 -10.18
C SER A 78 -2.69 -30.76 -11.23
N ALA A 79 -3.89 -30.48 -11.74
CA ALA A 79 -4.13 -29.37 -12.66
C ALA A 79 -3.83 -28.01 -12.01
N CYS A 80 -4.24 -27.81 -10.74
CA CYS A 80 -3.92 -26.61 -9.99
C CYS A 80 -2.41 -26.48 -9.72
N ALA A 81 -1.74 -27.58 -9.38
CA ALA A 81 -0.29 -27.59 -9.14
C ALA A 81 0.52 -27.24 -10.41
N ALA A 82 0.03 -27.59 -11.59
CA ALA A 82 0.65 -27.25 -12.87
C ALA A 82 0.39 -25.79 -13.31
N ASP A 83 -0.64 -25.14 -12.75
CA ASP A 83 -1.04 -23.78 -13.09
C ASP A 83 -0.60 -22.78 -12.01
N LYS A 84 0.40 -21.98 -12.35
CA LYS A 84 0.98 -20.95 -11.46
C LYS A 84 -0.04 -19.91 -10.97
N CYS A 85 -1.15 -19.71 -11.69
CA CYS A 85 -2.20 -18.76 -11.31
C CYS A 85 -3.24 -19.38 -10.36
N CYS A 86 -3.35 -20.71 -10.31
CA CYS A 86 -4.43 -21.39 -9.60
C CYS A 86 -4.48 -21.03 -8.11
N ILE A 87 -3.33 -21.07 -7.42
CA ILE A 87 -3.28 -20.78 -5.99
C ILE A 87 -3.72 -19.35 -5.68
N TRP A 88 -3.32 -18.38 -6.51
CA TRP A 88 -3.66 -16.97 -6.32
C TRP A 88 -5.14 -16.67 -6.56
N ASP A 89 -5.79 -17.44 -7.44
CA ASP A 89 -7.24 -17.36 -7.64
C ASP A 89 -8.03 -17.83 -6.42
N TRP A 90 -7.55 -18.88 -5.74
CA TRP A 90 -8.12 -19.34 -4.47
C TRP A 90 -7.83 -18.36 -3.34
N ILE A 91 -6.59 -17.88 -3.21
CA ILE A 91 -6.22 -16.87 -2.21
C ILE A 91 -7.11 -15.63 -2.38
N GLN A 92 -7.25 -15.07 -3.59
CA GLN A 92 -8.08 -13.86 -3.75
C GLN A 92 -9.56 -14.09 -3.44
N LYS A 93 -10.11 -15.31 -3.61
CA LYS A 93 -11.50 -15.60 -3.20
C LYS A 93 -11.66 -15.46 -1.69
N ASP A 94 -10.75 -16.08 -0.93
CA ASP A 94 -10.74 -15.97 0.53
C ASP A 94 -10.54 -14.53 0.99
N LEU A 95 -9.54 -13.85 0.42
CA LEU A 95 -9.23 -12.46 0.77
C LEU A 95 -10.43 -11.54 0.53
N VAL A 96 -11.10 -11.63 -0.63
CA VAL A 96 -12.28 -10.80 -0.92
C VAL A 96 -13.41 -11.09 0.08
N ALA A 97 -13.62 -12.35 0.46
CA ALA A 97 -14.65 -12.71 1.44
C ALA A 97 -14.39 -12.10 2.82
N ASP A 98 -13.12 -11.98 3.23
CA ASP A 98 -12.73 -11.40 4.52
C ASP A 98 -12.49 -9.87 4.46
N PHE A 99 -12.22 -9.32 3.27
CA PHE A 99 -11.88 -7.90 3.07
C PHE A 99 -13.08 -7.03 2.72
N LEU A 100 -14.18 -7.59 2.24
CA LEU A 100 -15.41 -6.85 1.94
C LEU A 100 -16.43 -7.04 3.05
N ASP A 101 -16.93 -5.95 3.62
CA ASP A 101 -18.06 -6.03 4.54
C ASP A 101 -19.34 -6.31 3.73
N PRO A 102 -20.05 -7.42 3.98
CA PRO A 102 -21.25 -7.75 3.22
C PRO A 102 -22.42 -6.80 3.52
N THR A 103 -22.38 -6.07 4.63
CA THR A 103 -23.47 -5.21 5.12
C THR A 103 -23.49 -3.88 4.41
N ASP A 104 -22.35 -3.19 4.36
CA ASP A 104 -22.23 -1.84 3.81
C ASP A 104 -21.41 -1.78 2.51
N GLN A 105 -20.88 -2.92 2.06
CA GLN A 105 -20.07 -3.06 0.84
C GLN A 105 -18.79 -2.20 0.86
N THR A 106 -18.28 -1.85 2.04
CA THR A 106 -17.00 -1.17 2.23
C THR A 106 -15.89 -2.14 2.62
N CYS A 107 -14.62 -1.71 2.58
CA CYS A 107 -13.54 -2.60 2.99
C CYS A 107 -13.35 -2.66 4.51
N THR A 108 -13.11 -3.88 5.00
CA THR A 108 -13.02 -4.19 6.43
C THR A 108 -11.74 -3.64 7.07
N ALA A 109 -11.68 -3.64 8.42
CA ALA A 109 -10.46 -3.29 9.15
C ALA A 109 -9.26 -4.17 8.75
N LEU A 110 -9.52 -5.43 8.41
CA LEU A 110 -8.50 -6.37 7.96
C LEU A 110 -7.92 -5.96 6.59
N ALA A 111 -8.77 -5.52 5.66
CA ALA A 111 -8.34 -5.00 4.37
C ALA A 111 -7.45 -3.75 4.55
N ARG A 112 -7.87 -2.80 5.39
CA ARG A 112 -7.07 -1.60 5.71
C ARG A 112 -5.71 -1.96 6.31
N ALA A 113 -5.68 -2.95 7.21
CA ALA A 113 -4.43 -3.44 7.79
C ALA A 113 -3.54 -4.15 6.76
N ALA A 114 -4.10 -4.86 5.77
CA ALA A 114 -3.35 -5.46 4.66
C ALA A 114 -2.69 -4.40 3.75
N ILE A 115 -3.37 -3.29 3.48
CA ILE A 115 -2.80 -2.15 2.74
C ILE A 115 -1.59 -1.60 3.49
N ARG A 116 -1.72 -1.38 4.80
CA ARG A 116 -0.60 -0.94 5.65
C ARG A 116 0.53 -1.97 5.69
N LEU A 117 0.22 -3.26 5.84
CA LEU A 117 1.21 -4.34 5.89
C LEU A 117 2.09 -4.35 4.63
N GLY A 118 1.50 -4.17 3.44
CA GLY A 118 2.25 -4.10 2.19
C GLY A 118 3.28 -2.97 2.18
N PHE A 119 2.93 -1.79 2.72
CA PHE A 119 3.88 -0.68 2.88
C PHE A 119 4.93 -0.95 3.96
N HIS A 120 4.56 -1.57 5.09
CA HIS A 120 5.51 -1.83 6.17
C HIS A 120 6.52 -2.94 5.84
N ASP A 121 6.16 -3.87 4.97
CA ASP A 121 7.09 -4.83 4.36
C ASP A 121 8.02 -4.13 3.36
N ALA A 122 7.45 -3.39 2.39
CA ALA A 122 8.19 -2.78 1.30
C ALA A 122 9.00 -1.52 1.65
N GLY A 123 8.51 -0.77 2.63
CA GLY A 123 8.97 0.56 3.00
C GLY A 123 10.42 0.59 3.50
N PRO A 124 10.88 -0.35 4.34
CA PRO A 124 12.25 -0.40 4.88
C PRO A 124 13.39 -0.71 3.87
N TRP A 125 13.35 -0.13 2.68
CA TRP A 125 14.40 -0.20 1.67
C TRP A 125 14.88 1.19 1.25
N LYS A 126 16.08 1.29 0.67
CA LYS A 126 16.55 2.47 -0.06
C LYS A 126 17.64 2.08 -1.06
N GLN A 127 17.93 2.95 -2.02
CA GLN A 127 19.04 2.77 -2.95
C GLN A 127 20.35 2.44 -2.23
N GLY A 128 21.07 1.43 -2.75
CA GLY A 128 22.32 0.94 -2.16
C GLY A 128 22.14 -0.19 -1.13
N ASN A 129 20.93 -0.42 -0.61
CA ASN A 129 20.68 -1.59 0.23
C ASN A 129 20.82 -2.89 -0.57
N LYS A 130 21.40 -3.91 0.07
CA LYS A 130 21.54 -5.26 -0.52
C LYS A 130 20.36 -6.18 -0.20
N PHE A 131 19.54 -5.82 0.79
CA PHE A 131 18.41 -6.59 1.30
C PHE A 131 17.31 -5.65 1.80
N GLY A 132 16.15 -6.23 2.11
CA GLY A 132 14.95 -5.55 2.54
C GLY A 132 14.06 -5.07 1.40
N GLY A 133 12.92 -4.49 1.75
CA GLY A 133 11.85 -4.15 0.82
C GLY A 133 10.79 -5.23 0.82
N ALA A 134 10.07 -5.40 -0.30
CA ALA A 134 8.96 -6.34 -0.40
C ALA A 134 9.47 -7.80 -0.45
N ASP A 135 9.91 -8.34 0.68
CA ASP A 135 10.54 -9.66 0.79
C ASP A 135 9.87 -10.57 1.84
N GLY A 136 8.75 -10.12 2.44
CA GLY A 136 7.97 -10.88 3.40
C GLY A 136 8.63 -11.03 4.77
N SER A 137 9.78 -10.38 4.99
CA SER A 137 10.54 -10.46 6.24
C SER A 137 9.73 -9.98 7.45
N ILE A 138 8.78 -9.05 7.27
CA ILE A 138 7.87 -8.62 8.35
C ILE A 138 7.02 -9.76 8.93
N ILE A 139 6.79 -10.83 8.16
CA ILE A 139 6.07 -12.04 8.60
C ILE A 139 7.06 -13.12 9.07
N LEU A 140 8.18 -13.26 8.35
CA LEU A 140 9.14 -14.36 8.48
C LEU A 140 10.17 -14.14 9.58
N ASN A 141 10.49 -12.89 9.90
CA ASN A 141 11.37 -12.53 10.99
C ASN A 141 10.57 -11.94 12.16
N PRO A 142 10.53 -12.62 13.33
CA PRO A 142 9.75 -12.15 14.47
C PRO A 142 10.27 -10.84 15.08
N GLU A 143 11.53 -10.46 14.83
CA GLU A 143 12.13 -9.24 15.37
C GLU A 143 11.41 -7.99 14.86
N GLU A 144 11.01 -7.93 13.59
CA GLU A 144 10.34 -6.74 13.01
C GLU A 144 9.04 -6.39 13.72
N MET A 145 8.30 -7.39 14.20
CA MET A 145 7.05 -7.18 14.93
C MET A 145 7.24 -6.69 16.37
N THR A 146 8.49 -6.60 16.84
CA THR A 146 8.84 -5.97 18.12
C THR A 146 9.09 -4.46 17.99
N ARG A 147 9.22 -3.95 16.76
CA ARG A 147 9.52 -2.55 16.48
C ARG A 147 8.29 -1.66 16.62
N ALA A 148 8.49 -0.45 17.13
CA ALA A 148 7.41 0.48 17.46
C ALA A 148 6.60 0.90 16.22
N GLU A 149 7.24 1.10 15.08
CA GLU A 149 6.61 1.47 13.82
C GLU A 149 5.61 0.41 13.32
N ASN A 150 5.80 -0.86 13.69
CA ASN A 150 4.95 -1.98 13.27
C ASN A 150 3.79 -2.25 14.23
N ASN A 151 3.65 -1.47 15.30
CA ASN A 151 2.55 -1.62 16.24
C ASN A 151 1.18 -1.43 15.54
N GLY A 152 0.23 -2.32 15.82
CA GLY A 152 -1.07 -2.40 15.16
C GLY A 152 -1.14 -3.35 13.96
N LEU A 153 -0.02 -3.96 13.54
CA LEU A 153 -0.01 -4.97 12.46
C LEU A 153 -0.23 -6.41 12.97
N GLN A 154 -0.36 -6.62 14.29
CA GLN A 154 -0.38 -7.96 14.88
C GLN A 154 -1.55 -8.82 14.35
N SER A 155 -2.74 -8.23 14.20
CA SER A 155 -3.93 -8.95 13.70
C SER A 155 -3.77 -9.38 12.25
N ILE A 156 -3.26 -8.50 11.38
CA ILE A 156 -3.04 -8.83 9.97
C ILE A 156 -1.88 -9.81 9.79
N VAL A 157 -0.81 -9.71 10.58
CA VAL A 157 0.28 -10.71 10.57
C VAL A 157 -0.23 -12.09 10.98
N ALA A 158 -1.09 -12.18 12.00
CA ALA A 158 -1.72 -13.43 12.41
C ALA A 158 -2.62 -14.00 11.29
N TYR A 159 -3.38 -13.14 10.62
CA TYR A 159 -4.18 -13.54 9.46
C TYR A 159 -3.30 -14.02 8.30
N THR A 160 -2.23 -13.31 7.95
CA THR A 160 -1.27 -13.73 6.91
C THR A 160 -0.71 -15.12 7.22
N LYS A 161 -0.32 -15.40 8.48
CA LYS A 161 0.15 -16.72 8.91
C LYS A 161 -0.92 -17.80 8.78
N LYS A 162 -2.18 -17.50 9.09
CA LYS A 162 -3.31 -18.43 8.85
C LYS A 162 -3.47 -18.73 7.35
N THR A 163 -3.36 -17.71 6.51
CA THR A 163 -3.43 -17.85 5.06
C THR A 163 -2.27 -18.68 4.52
N MET A 164 -1.04 -18.47 5.02
CA MET A 164 0.12 -19.31 4.69
C MET A 164 -0.11 -20.79 5.04
N SER A 165 -0.68 -21.07 6.22
CA SER A 165 -1.00 -22.45 6.60
C SER A 165 -2.02 -23.11 5.67
N LYS A 166 -2.95 -22.33 5.10
CA LYS A 166 -3.92 -22.82 4.11
C LYS A 166 -3.30 -22.97 2.71
N TYR A 167 -2.32 -22.11 2.37
CA TYR A 167 -1.69 -22.01 1.05
C TYR A 167 -0.15 -22.12 1.14
N PRO A 168 0.40 -23.27 1.58
CA PRO A 168 1.81 -23.38 1.96
C PRO A 168 2.80 -23.27 0.79
N THR A 169 2.33 -23.30 -0.45
CA THR A 169 3.17 -23.17 -1.65
C THR A 169 3.23 -21.74 -2.20
N ALA A 170 2.47 -20.80 -1.62
CA ALA A 170 2.58 -19.38 -1.94
C ALA A 170 3.76 -18.77 -1.18
N GLY A 171 4.67 -18.09 -1.88
CA GLY A 171 5.74 -17.30 -1.26
C GLY A 171 5.16 -16.19 -0.39
N VAL A 172 5.77 -15.94 0.76
CA VAL A 172 5.30 -14.97 1.76
C VAL A 172 5.44 -13.54 1.27
N ALA A 173 6.54 -13.21 0.60
CA ALA A 173 6.78 -11.90 0.02
C ALA A 173 5.67 -11.54 -0.99
N ASP A 174 5.35 -12.47 -1.88
CA ASP A 174 4.26 -12.30 -2.83
C ASP A 174 2.90 -12.25 -2.13
N LEU A 175 2.67 -13.06 -1.09
CA LEU A 175 1.41 -13.08 -0.36
C LEU A 175 1.13 -11.73 0.32
N VAL A 176 2.11 -11.12 0.97
CA VAL A 176 1.96 -9.80 1.61
C VAL A 176 1.56 -8.74 0.59
N GLN A 177 2.27 -8.66 -0.54
CA GLN A 177 1.99 -7.67 -1.58
C GLN A 177 0.68 -7.98 -2.33
N PHE A 178 0.34 -9.26 -2.49
CA PHE A 178 -0.94 -9.69 -3.06
C PHE A 178 -2.11 -9.28 -2.17
N MET A 179 -2.00 -9.48 -0.86
CA MET A 179 -3.01 -9.08 0.11
C MET A 179 -3.25 -7.57 0.07
N ALA A 180 -2.20 -6.76 0.05
CA ALA A 180 -2.34 -5.30 -0.07
C ALA A 180 -3.06 -4.88 -1.36
N LYS A 181 -2.77 -5.55 -2.49
CA LYS A 181 -3.43 -5.28 -3.78
C LYS A 181 -4.90 -5.70 -3.79
N ILE A 182 -5.21 -6.90 -3.29
CA ILE A 182 -6.61 -7.35 -3.19
C ILE A 182 -7.39 -6.45 -2.24
N ALA A 183 -6.83 -6.07 -1.10
CA ALA A 183 -7.47 -5.12 -0.18
C ALA A 183 -7.78 -3.79 -0.85
N THR A 184 -6.83 -3.22 -1.61
CA THR A 184 -7.04 -1.98 -2.36
C THR A 184 -8.20 -2.11 -3.34
N VAL A 185 -8.26 -3.19 -4.12
CA VAL A 185 -9.34 -3.43 -5.10
C VAL A 185 -10.69 -3.71 -4.43
N THR A 186 -10.69 -4.31 -3.25
CA THR A 186 -11.91 -4.62 -2.49
C THR A 186 -12.53 -3.38 -1.85
N CYS A 187 -11.72 -2.37 -1.48
CA CYS A 187 -12.26 -1.07 -1.11
C CYS A 187 -12.99 -0.45 -2.32
N PRO A 188 -14.24 0.04 -2.18
CA PRO A 188 -14.94 0.73 -3.25
C PRO A 188 -14.10 1.86 -3.84
N LEU A 189 -14.15 2.03 -5.17
CA LEU A 189 -13.30 2.95 -5.95
C LEU A 189 -11.80 2.58 -5.98
N GLY A 190 -11.45 1.46 -5.38
CA GLY A 190 -10.14 0.85 -5.40
C GLY A 190 -9.61 0.62 -6.82
N VAL A 191 -8.33 0.91 -7.01
CA VAL A 191 -7.68 0.74 -8.30
C VAL A 191 -7.15 -0.68 -8.49
N ARG A 192 -7.36 -1.23 -9.69
CA ARG A 192 -6.83 -2.55 -10.07
C ARG A 192 -5.47 -2.41 -10.73
N MET A 193 -4.42 -2.57 -9.94
CA MET A 193 -3.04 -2.59 -10.44
C MET A 193 -2.63 -3.99 -10.88
N ARG A 194 -1.77 -4.07 -11.90
CA ARG A 194 -1.13 -5.33 -12.29
C ARG A 194 -0.37 -5.95 -11.11
N THR A 195 -0.55 -7.25 -10.93
CA THR A 195 0.12 -8.04 -9.90
C THR A 195 1.18 -8.91 -10.55
N PHE A 196 2.38 -8.90 -9.96
CA PHE A 196 3.50 -9.74 -10.37
C PHE A 196 3.89 -10.61 -9.21
N ILE A 197 4.09 -11.89 -9.50
CA ILE A 197 4.45 -12.95 -8.56
C ILE A 197 5.87 -13.42 -8.93
N GLY A 198 6.69 -13.67 -7.93
CA GLY A 198 8.06 -14.15 -8.05
C GLY A 198 9.04 -13.49 -7.10
N ARG A 199 8.59 -12.83 -6.03
CA ARG A 199 9.50 -12.27 -5.02
C ARG A 199 10.16 -13.40 -4.24
N PRO A 200 11.48 -13.31 -3.97
CA PRO A 200 12.13 -14.22 -3.05
C PRO A 200 11.74 -13.87 -1.61
N ASP A 201 11.43 -14.90 -0.83
CA ASP A 201 11.21 -14.76 0.61
C ASP A 201 12.54 -14.51 1.33
N SER A 202 12.51 -13.64 2.34
CA SER A 202 13.67 -13.33 3.19
C SER A 202 13.33 -13.53 4.67
N THR A 203 14.21 -14.20 5.40
CA THR A 203 14.16 -14.28 6.87
C THR A 203 15.08 -13.24 7.53
N LEU A 204 15.80 -12.45 6.74
CA LEU A 204 16.62 -11.36 7.26
C LEU A 204 15.71 -10.17 7.54
N ALA A 205 15.71 -9.69 8.79
CA ALA A 205 14.91 -8.54 9.16
C ALA A 205 15.29 -7.32 8.32
N ASN A 206 14.27 -6.58 7.90
CA ASN A 206 14.42 -5.32 7.19
C ASN A 206 15.32 -4.31 7.96
N PRO A 207 16.11 -3.47 7.26
CA PRO A 207 16.88 -2.41 7.91
C PRO A 207 16.02 -1.41 8.72
N GLU A 208 16.49 -1.02 9.90
CA GLU A 208 15.83 -0.01 10.75
C GLU A 208 16.02 1.43 10.23
N GLY A 209 15.23 2.36 10.76
CA GLY A 209 15.37 3.80 10.50
C GLY A 209 14.97 4.24 9.09
N LEU A 210 14.28 3.36 8.34
CA LEU A 210 13.83 3.61 6.97
C LEU A 210 12.32 3.80 6.84
N MET A 211 11.58 3.81 7.96
CA MET A 211 10.14 4.08 8.01
C MET A 211 9.87 5.55 8.39
N PRO A 212 8.82 6.17 7.81
CA PRO A 212 8.44 7.51 8.16
C PRO A 212 7.85 7.56 9.58
N ASP A 213 8.17 8.63 10.30
CA ASP A 213 7.61 8.94 11.61
C ASP A 213 6.60 10.10 11.51
N ILE A 214 5.57 10.07 12.34
CA ILE A 214 4.44 11.03 12.30
C ILE A 214 4.85 12.47 12.69
N HIS A 215 6.01 12.65 13.29
CA HIS A 215 6.56 13.94 13.71
C HIS A 215 7.66 14.45 12.76
N GLN A 216 8.06 13.68 11.75
CA GLN A 216 9.07 14.12 10.79
C GLN A 216 8.62 15.35 10.00
N ASP A 217 9.57 16.25 9.73
CA ASP A 217 9.35 17.41 8.89
C ASP A 217 9.22 17.00 7.41
N THR A 218 8.68 17.91 6.60
CA THR A 218 8.38 17.65 5.19
C THR A 218 9.63 17.33 4.35
N GLN A 219 10.74 18.01 4.62
CA GLN A 219 11.97 17.83 3.85
C GLN A 219 12.57 16.45 4.14
N SER A 220 12.64 16.07 5.41
CA SER A 220 13.10 14.75 5.85
C SER A 220 12.27 13.61 5.23
N LEU A 221 10.94 13.76 5.17
CA LEU A 221 10.06 12.78 4.51
C LEU A 221 10.32 12.71 2.99
N VAL A 222 10.45 13.86 2.33
CA VAL A 222 10.76 13.91 0.89
C VAL A 222 12.11 13.26 0.59
N ASP A 223 13.15 13.54 1.39
CA ASP A 223 14.48 12.97 1.20
C ASP A 223 14.49 11.46 1.46
N MET A 224 13.75 11.01 2.47
CA MET A 224 13.56 9.59 2.74
C MET A 224 12.94 8.86 1.54
N PHE A 225 11.87 9.39 0.94
CA PHE A 225 11.22 8.76 -0.21
C PHE A 225 12.02 8.93 -1.50
N ASN A 226 12.75 10.02 -1.68
CA ASN A 226 13.70 10.17 -2.79
C ASN A 226 14.78 9.08 -2.76
N ALA A 227 15.30 8.74 -1.58
CA ALA A 227 16.23 7.63 -1.40
C ALA A 227 15.61 6.26 -1.75
N LYS A 228 14.27 6.17 -1.78
CA LYS A 228 13.47 5.02 -2.24
C LYS A 228 13.03 5.15 -3.69
N THR A 229 13.62 6.05 -4.47
CA THR A 229 13.25 6.33 -5.88
C THR A 229 11.89 7.02 -6.09
N ILE A 230 11.28 7.53 -5.02
CA ILE A 230 9.94 8.11 -5.04
C ILE A 230 10.04 9.62 -4.83
N GLY A 231 9.69 10.36 -5.88
CA GLY A 231 9.67 11.82 -5.85
C GLY A 231 8.59 12.38 -4.90
N PRO A 232 8.61 13.70 -4.62
CA PRO A 232 7.66 14.32 -3.70
C PRO A 232 6.18 14.14 -4.13
N ASP A 233 5.89 14.12 -5.43
CA ASP A 233 4.56 13.85 -5.95
C ASP A 233 4.15 12.37 -5.78
N GLY A 234 5.11 11.45 -5.82
CA GLY A 234 4.90 10.06 -5.43
C GLY A 234 4.66 9.86 -3.95
N LEU A 235 5.36 10.60 -3.10
CA LEU A 235 5.07 10.64 -1.67
C LEU A 235 3.62 11.12 -1.45
N VAL A 236 3.19 12.21 -2.09
CA VAL A 236 1.79 12.67 -1.99
C VAL A 236 0.83 11.58 -2.44
N ALA A 237 1.08 10.93 -3.58
CA ALA A 237 0.23 9.85 -4.08
C ALA A 237 0.10 8.68 -3.09
N LEU A 238 1.19 8.27 -2.44
CA LEU A 238 1.19 7.19 -1.44
C LEU A 238 0.46 7.56 -0.15
N ILE A 239 0.58 8.82 0.29
CA ILE A 239 -0.19 9.34 1.43
C ILE A 239 -1.70 9.19 1.19
N GLY A 240 -2.16 9.14 -0.06
CA GLY A 240 -3.56 8.90 -0.41
C GLY A 240 -4.14 7.61 0.16
N ALA A 241 -3.32 6.60 0.45
CA ALA A 241 -3.76 5.37 1.13
C ALA A 241 -4.36 5.62 2.52
N HIS A 242 -4.09 6.78 3.13
CA HIS A 242 -4.71 7.20 4.39
C HIS A 242 -6.23 7.43 4.29
N THR A 243 -6.81 7.49 3.09
CA THR A 243 -8.26 7.50 2.91
C THR A 243 -8.93 6.23 3.42
N THR A 244 -8.19 5.11 3.45
CA THR A 244 -8.66 3.86 4.04
C THR A 244 -7.92 3.52 5.33
N ALA A 245 -7.72 4.51 6.22
CA ALA A 245 -6.93 4.32 7.44
C ALA A 245 -7.64 4.78 8.72
N VAL A 246 -7.35 4.03 9.79
CA VAL A 246 -7.77 4.31 11.17
C VAL A 246 -6.51 4.26 12.03
N GLN A 247 -6.24 5.32 12.78
CA GLN A 247 -5.15 5.31 13.76
C GLN A 247 -5.66 4.70 15.08
N GLN A 248 -4.79 3.94 15.74
CA GLN A 248 -5.11 3.29 17.02
C GLN A 248 -4.12 3.67 18.14
N PHE A 249 -2.90 4.09 17.78
CA PHE A 249 -1.79 4.25 18.70
C PHE A 249 -1.14 5.63 18.65
N ALA A 250 -1.43 6.45 17.64
CA ALA A 250 -0.84 7.78 17.51
C ALA A 250 -1.38 8.74 18.58
N ILE A 251 -2.67 8.60 18.92
CA ILE A 251 -3.30 9.31 20.03
C ILE A 251 -3.74 8.25 21.04
N PRO A 252 -3.01 8.09 22.16
CA PRO A 252 -3.34 7.10 23.17
C PRO A 252 -4.80 7.20 23.63
N ASN A 253 -5.48 6.06 23.70
CA ASN A 253 -6.87 5.93 24.13
C ASN A 253 -7.93 6.64 23.27
N ASN A 254 -7.59 7.06 22.05
CA ASN A 254 -8.55 7.69 21.15
C ASN A 254 -8.37 7.19 19.72
N PRO A 255 -8.73 5.94 19.39
CA PRO A 255 -8.69 5.46 18.02
C PRO A 255 -9.65 6.26 17.13
N GLY A 256 -9.27 6.52 15.89
CA GLY A 256 -10.09 7.34 14.99
C GLY A 256 -9.68 7.24 13.52
N SER A 257 -10.67 7.40 12.65
CA SER A 257 -10.49 7.40 11.20
C SER A 257 -9.75 8.65 10.75
N LEU A 258 -8.88 8.52 9.74
CA LEU A 258 -8.12 9.66 9.22
C LEU A 258 -8.93 10.55 8.26
N ASP A 259 -10.05 10.02 7.75
CA ASP A 259 -11.10 10.76 7.06
C ASP A 259 -12.50 10.18 7.42
N PRO A 260 -13.60 10.80 6.97
CA PRO A 260 -14.96 10.33 7.25
C PRO A 260 -15.40 9.04 6.53
N THR A 261 -14.59 8.50 5.62
CA THR A 261 -14.95 7.39 4.72
C THR A 261 -13.87 6.29 4.70
N PRO A 262 -13.43 5.78 5.88
CA PRO A 262 -12.27 4.88 5.98
C PRO A 262 -12.44 3.54 5.23
N GLY A 263 -13.66 3.18 4.83
CA GLY A 263 -13.94 1.96 4.07
C GLY A 263 -13.92 2.14 2.55
N VAL A 264 -13.64 3.35 2.03
CA VAL A 264 -13.74 3.71 0.60
C VAL A 264 -12.40 4.28 0.11
N TRP A 265 -11.91 3.82 -1.03
CA TRP A 265 -10.67 4.30 -1.65
C TRP A 265 -10.93 5.55 -2.49
N ASP A 266 -11.13 6.70 -1.83
CA ASP A 266 -11.41 7.97 -2.51
C ASP A 266 -10.32 9.04 -2.25
N VAL A 267 -10.66 10.31 -2.43
CA VAL A 267 -9.73 11.45 -2.22
C VAL A 267 -10.18 12.34 -1.06
N THR A 268 -11.10 11.85 -0.24
CA THR A 268 -11.68 12.57 0.90
C THR A 268 -10.62 12.92 1.92
N PHE A 269 -9.65 12.03 2.17
CA PHE A 269 -8.49 12.31 3.03
C PHE A 269 -7.83 13.65 2.73
N TYR A 270 -7.48 13.93 1.47
CA TYR A 270 -6.84 15.21 1.13
C TYR A 270 -7.77 16.38 1.42
N ASN A 271 -9.02 16.31 0.96
CA ASN A 271 -10.00 17.38 1.15
C ASN A 271 -10.23 17.66 2.65
N HIS A 272 -10.34 16.61 3.46
CA HIS A 272 -10.62 16.71 4.89
C HIS A 272 -9.42 17.25 5.68
N THR A 273 -8.20 16.91 5.27
CA THR A 273 -6.98 17.31 5.99
C THR A 273 -6.39 18.65 5.53
N VAL A 274 -6.70 19.12 4.32
CA VAL A 274 -6.34 20.50 3.89
C VAL A 274 -7.37 21.56 4.32
N ASP A 275 -8.56 21.13 4.71
CA ASP A 275 -9.61 22.05 5.12
C ASP A 275 -9.29 22.63 6.50
N LEU A 276 -8.81 23.88 6.47
CA LEU A 276 -8.57 24.71 7.65
C LEU A 276 -9.86 24.94 8.47
N SER A 277 -11.05 24.65 7.91
CA SER A 277 -12.35 24.78 8.58
C SER A 277 -12.74 23.59 9.46
N THR A 278 -11.84 22.62 9.67
CA THR A 278 -12.00 21.67 10.79
C THR A 278 -11.82 22.34 12.17
N PHE A 279 -11.57 23.66 12.21
CA PHE A 279 -12.15 24.56 13.21
C PHE A 279 -13.35 25.33 12.62
N HIS A 280 -14.53 24.68 12.61
CA HIS A 280 -15.86 25.17 12.20
C HIS A 280 -16.06 25.81 10.79
N ILE A 281 -16.92 25.15 10.00
CA ILE A 281 -17.83 25.61 8.93
C ILE A 281 -17.24 26.48 7.81
N GLY A 282 -17.11 25.93 6.60
CA GLY A 282 -17.18 26.73 5.37
C GLY A 282 -16.61 26.10 4.11
N ASN A 283 -17.47 25.43 3.34
CA ASN A 283 -17.28 24.93 1.97
C ASN A 283 -16.30 25.74 1.09
N ARG A 284 -15.13 25.17 0.77
CA ARG A 284 -14.41 25.47 -0.49
C ARG A 284 -13.70 24.23 -1.05
N ARG A 285 -14.10 23.81 -2.26
CA ARG A 285 -13.49 22.71 -3.04
C ARG A 285 -12.17 23.14 -3.66
N PHE A 286 -11.15 22.28 -3.56
CA PHE A 286 -9.94 22.36 -4.39
C PHE A 286 -10.16 21.66 -5.75
N PRO A 287 -9.37 22.00 -6.79
CA PRO A 287 -9.47 21.42 -8.13
C PRO A 287 -9.02 19.97 -8.17
N ARG A 288 -9.52 19.22 -9.17
CA ARG A 288 -9.17 17.82 -9.45
C ARG A 288 -7.66 17.61 -9.48
N LEU A 289 -7.16 16.67 -8.66
CA LEU A 289 -5.81 16.14 -8.79
C LEU A 289 -5.62 15.57 -10.21
N PRO A 290 -4.41 15.70 -10.79
CA PRO A 290 -4.14 15.15 -12.12
C PRO A 290 -4.37 13.63 -12.10
N PRO A 291 -4.89 13.06 -13.21
CA PRO A 291 -5.03 11.62 -13.32
C PRO A 291 -3.63 10.99 -13.41
N ARG A 292 -3.43 9.89 -12.68
CA ARG A 292 -2.29 8.95 -12.66
C ARG A 292 -1.36 9.07 -11.44
N PRO A 293 -1.46 8.19 -10.43
CA PRO A 293 -0.36 7.91 -9.51
C PRO A 293 0.73 7.14 -10.27
N LYS A 294 1.82 7.83 -10.62
CA LYS A 294 3.01 7.27 -11.31
C LYS A 294 3.89 6.38 -10.43
N TYR A 295 3.46 6.06 -9.21
CA TYR A 295 4.40 5.83 -8.10
C TYR A 295 4.21 4.52 -7.33
N MET A 296 3.07 3.86 -7.50
CA MET A 296 2.69 2.74 -6.65
C MET A 296 3.33 1.41 -7.11
N GLY A 297 3.85 1.35 -8.34
CA GLY A 297 4.49 0.15 -8.91
C GLY A 297 5.88 -0.17 -8.36
N GLN A 298 6.60 0.79 -7.77
CA GLN A 298 7.99 0.61 -7.31
C GLN A 298 8.10 0.03 -5.89
N LEU A 299 7.18 0.37 -4.98
CA LEU A 299 7.13 -0.23 -3.62
C LEU A 299 6.52 -1.63 -3.64
N LEU A 300 5.60 -1.88 -4.57
CA LEU A 300 4.88 -3.14 -4.65
C LEU A 300 5.59 -4.13 -5.59
N ARG A 301 6.93 -4.08 -5.70
CA ARG A 301 7.77 -5.04 -6.44
C ARG A 301 8.81 -5.65 -5.54
#